data_AF-A0A6N2MK99-F1
#
_entry.id   AF-A0A6N2MK99-F1
#
_cell.length_a   1.000
_cell.length_b   1.000
_cell.length_c   1.000
_cell.angle_alpha   90.00
_cell.angle_beta   90.00
_cell.angle_gamma   90.00
#
_symmetry.space_group_name_H-M   'P 1'
#
loop_
_entity.id
_entity.type
_entity.pdbx_description
1 polymer ?
#
loop_
_entity_poly.entity_id
_entity_poly.type
_entity_poly.pdbx_seq_one_letter_code
_entity_poly.pdbx_strand_id
1 'polypeptide(L)'
;MASSHLLCNTFPFQTSCNLSSKSNTSSFKPRRSFSFCQKVQFRRTPVVKATRKQVELVYDPDEKLNKLADEVDKQAPLSRLTLFSPCKVNVFLRITSKREDGYHDLASLFHVISLGDVIKFSLSPSKSIDRLSTNVSGVPLTGDNLIIKALNLYRKKTGTDNHFWIHLDKKVPTGAGLGGGSSNAATALWAANQFSGCLATEKELQEWSSEIGSDIPFFFSHGAAYCTGRGEIVQDIPSPVPSGIPMVLMKPPQACSTAEVYKRFQLDKTSQADPLTLLEKISMNGISQDVCINDLEPPAFEVLPSLKRLKQRIAAAGRGQYDAVFMSGSGSTIVGIGSPDPPQFIYDDDEYQDVFVSEANFLAREANKWYQQPASTTCSSPPEFSRSAE
;
A
#
# COMPACT_ATOMS: atom_id res chain seq x y z
N MET A 1 57.23 -2.29 34.46
CA MET A 1 57.79 -2.69 33.15
C MET A 1 56.95 -1.99 32.10
N ALA A 2 57.53 -1.01 31.39
CA ALA A 2 58.10 -1.18 30.05
C ALA A 2 56.99 -1.47 29.01
N SER A 3 56.43 -0.48 28.28
CA SER A 3 56.99 0.44 27.25
C SER A 3 56.58 -0.07 25.84
N SER A 4 55.74 0.60 25.03
CA SER A 4 55.81 1.97 24.46
C SER A 4 56.90 2.13 23.36
N HIS A 5 56.86 3.05 22.38
CA HIS A 5 55.85 4.02 21.89
C HIS A 5 55.49 3.66 20.40
N LEU A 6 54.94 4.42 19.44
CA LEU A 6 54.55 5.84 19.19
C LEU A 6 53.10 5.84 18.57
N LEU A 7 52.34 6.91 18.24
CA LEU A 7 52.57 8.32 17.82
C LEU A 7 53.19 8.42 16.39
N CYS A 8 53.04 9.45 15.54
CA CYS A 8 52.29 10.72 15.50
C CYS A 8 52.26 11.20 13.99
N ASN A 9 51.66 12.30 13.49
CA ASN A 9 50.83 13.42 13.99
C ASN A 9 50.16 14.15 12.79
N THR A 10 48.95 14.74 12.89
CA THR A 10 48.60 15.96 12.12
C THR A 10 47.40 16.77 12.67
N PHE A 11 47.58 18.09 12.62
CA PHE A 11 46.82 19.19 13.21
C PHE A 11 45.37 19.41 12.73
N PRO A 12 44.53 20.11 13.53
CA PRO A 12 43.22 20.61 13.10
C PRO A 12 43.33 21.99 12.42
N PHE A 13 42.54 22.22 11.37
CA PHE A 13 42.26 23.56 10.83
C PHE A 13 40.88 23.62 10.16
N GLN A 14 39.93 24.31 10.77
CA GLN A 14 38.82 24.96 10.06
C GLN A 14 38.61 26.35 10.66
N THR A 15 38.93 27.37 9.89
CA THR A 15 38.78 28.78 10.26
C THR A 15 37.35 29.24 10.07
N SER A 16 36.78 29.90 11.08
CA SER A 16 35.56 30.69 10.93
C SER A 16 35.77 31.84 9.94
N CYS A 17 34.80 32.09 9.06
CA CYS A 17 34.60 33.44 8.54
C CYS A 17 33.13 33.67 8.13
N ASN A 18 32.42 34.50 8.90
CA ASN A 18 31.31 35.26 8.34
C ASN A 18 31.90 36.33 7.40
N LEU A 19 31.19 36.68 6.33
CA LEU A 19 30.96 38.09 6.01
C LEU A 19 29.71 38.28 5.14
N SER A 20 29.06 39.42 5.34
CA SER A 20 27.90 39.89 4.58
C SER A 20 28.30 40.98 3.58
N SER A 21 27.31 41.57 2.90
CA SER A 21 27.42 42.76 2.02
C SER A 21 27.99 42.52 0.61
N LYS A 22 27.75 43.36 -0.40
CA LYS A 22 26.57 44.14 -0.86
C LYS A 22 26.93 44.72 -2.25
N SER A 23 25.92 44.90 -3.11
CA SER A 23 25.83 45.88 -4.23
C SER A 23 27.11 46.47 -4.89
N ASN A 24 27.23 46.29 -6.22
CA ASN A 24 27.25 47.36 -7.24
C ASN A 24 27.36 46.71 -8.65
N THR A 25 26.39 46.77 -9.56
CA THR A 25 25.87 47.91 -10.37
C THR A 25 26.84 48.48 -11.43
N SER A 26 26.61 48.12 -12.70
CA SER A 26 26.79 49.02 -13.86
C SER A 26 25.85 48.61 -15.01
N SER A 27 25.58 49.54 -15.93
CA SER A 27 24.63 49.41 -17.05
C SER A 27 25.26 48.71 -18.28
N PHE A 28 24.50 48.11 -19.22
CA PHE A 28 23.68 48.83 -20.21
C PHE A 28 22.50 48.04 -20.82
N LYS A 29 21.56 48.79 -21.43
CA LYS A 29 20.34 48.32 -22.12
C LYS A 29 20.64 47.97 -23.60
N PRO A 30 19.78 47.16 -24.26
CA PRO A 30 18.70 47.78 -25.02
C PRO A 30 17.31 47.13 -24.94
N ARG A 31 16.32 47.95 -25.32
CA ARG A 31 14.90 47.69 -25.64
C ARG A 31 14.69 46.36 -26.42
N ARG A 32 13.54 45.66 -26.34
CA ARG A 32 12.19 46.19 -26.65
C ARG A 32 11.10 45.20 -26.20
N SER A 33 10.01 45.69 -25.59
CA SER A 33 8.82 44.89 -25.26
C SER A 33 7.72 45.10 -26.32
N PHE A 34 7.06 44.02 -26.76
CA PHE A 34 5.90 44.07 -27.65
C PHE A 34 4.65 43.51 -26.96
N SER A 35 3.79 44.40 -26.50
CA SER A 35 2.45 44.07 -26.01
C SER A 35 1.44 44.16 -27.15
N PHE A 36 0.94 43.04 -27.67
CA PHE A 36 -0.03 43.02 -28.77
C PHE A 36 -1.46 42.82 -28.28
N CYS A 37 -2.06 43.90 -27.76
CA CYS A 37 -3.47 43.93 -27.35
C CYS A 37 -4.36 44.20 -28.58
N GLN A 38 -4.77 43.16 -29.29
CA GLN A 38 -5.48 43.29 -30.56
C GLN A 38 -7.00 43.45 -30.36
N LYS A 39 -7.47 44.70 -30.38
CA LYS A 39 -8.92 45.03 -30.34
C LYS A 39 -9.61 44.52 -31.62
N VAL A 40 -10.53 43.58 -31.49
CA VAL A 40 -11.41 43.14 -32.58
C VAL A 40 -12.48 44.20 -32.83
N GLN A 41 -12.58 44.71 -34.07
CA GLN A 41 -13.63 45.63 -34.48
C GLN A 41 -14.88 44.87 -34.93
N PHE A 42 -16.04 45.23 -34.38
CA PHE A 42 -17.33 44.78 -34.93
C PHE A 42 -17.66 45.52 -36.23
N ARG A 43 -17.99 44.77 -37.29
CA ARG A 43 -18.77 45.25 -38.44
C ARG A 43 -20.08 44.45 -38.52
N ARG A 44 -21.20 45.14 -38.80
CA ARG A 44 -22.52 44.55 -39.02
C ARG A 44 -23.02 44.85 -40.43
N THR A 45 -23.30 43.80 -41.21
CA THR A 45 -24.19 43.79 -42.39
C THR A 45 -24.33 42.34 -42.90
N PRO A 46 -25.39 41.97 -43.63
CA PRO A 46 -26.75 41.81 -43.13
C PRO A 46 -27.22 40.34 -43.15
N VAL A 47 -28.45 40.07 -42.72
CA VAL A 47 -29.00 38.70 -42.61
C VAL A 47 -29.27 38.09 -43.99
N VAL A 48 -28.78 36.86 -44.21
CA VAL A 48 -29.23 35.95 -45.27
C VAL A 48 -29.64 34.62 -44.62
N LYS A 49 -30.88 34.18 -44.82
CA LYS A 49 -31.35 32.88 -44.31
C LYS A 49 -30.87 31.74 -45.19
N ALA A 50 -30.04 30.86 -44.64
CA ALA A 50 -29.74 29.54 -45.22
C ALA A 50 -29.63 28.50 -44.11
N THR A 51 -30.34 27.38 -44.24
CA THR A 51 -30.42 26.30 -43.24
C THR A 51 -29.17 25.42 -43.25
N ARG A 52 -28.12 25.85 -42.55
CA ARG A 52 -26.98 24.99 -42.22
C ARG A 52 -27.18 24.32 -40.86
N LYS A 53 -27.04 23.00 -40.79
CA LYS A 53 -26.77 22.31 -39.53
C LYS A 53 -25.45 22.86 -38.96
N GLN A 54 -25.46 23.40 -37.76
CA GLN A 54 -24.22 23.56 -36.99
C GLN A 54 -23.76 22.16 -36.57
N VAL A 55 -22.61 21.73 -37.09
CA VAL A 55 -21.85 20.63 -36.49
C VAL A 55 -20.93 21.29 -35.48
N GLU A 56 -21.24 21.14 -34.21
CA GLU A 56 -20.40 21.64 -33.13
C GLU A 56 -19.18 20.72 -32.99
N LEU A 57 -18.08 21.10 -33.66
CA LEU A 57 -16.80 20.43 -33.53
C LEU A 57 -16.18 20.78 -32.18
N VAL A 58 -16.62 20.08 -31.14
CA VAL A 58 -15.96 20.05 -29.83
C VAL A 58 -14.57 19.43 -30.03
N TYR A 59 -13.57 20.28 -30.20
CA TYR A 59 -12.18 19.87 -30.26
C TYR A 59 -11.64 19.76 -28.83
N ASP A 60 -11.77 18.56 -28.25
CA ASP A 60 -11.12 18.23 -26.99
C ASP A 60 -9.66 17.83 -27.27
N PRO A 61 -8.66 18.64 -26.85
CA PRO A 61 -7.26 18.32 -27.05
C PRO A 61 -6.78 17.18 -26.13
N ASP A 62 -7.40 17.01 -24.96
CA ASP A 62 -6.98 16.06 -23.94
C ASP A 62 -7.55 14.67 -24.23
N GLU A 63 -8.82 14.56 -24.64
CA GLU A 63 -9.40 13.30 -25.15
C GLU A 63 -8.62 12.79 -26.37
N LYS A 64 -8.19 13.71 -27.26
CA LYS A 64 -7.35 13.37 -28.41
C LYS A 64 -5.91 13.00 -28.01
N LEU A 65 -5.33 13.66 -27.01
CA LEU A 65 -4.00 13.32 -26.48
C LEU A 65 -4.00 11.92 -25.84
N ASN A 66 -5.06 11.60 -25.08
CA ASN A 66 -5.26 10.29 -24.47
C ASN A 66 -5.44 9.20 -25.54
N LYS A 67 -6.31 9.40 -26.54
CA LYS A 67 -6.46 8.45 -27.66
C LYS A 67 -5.14 8.21 -28.42
N LEU A 68 -4.33 9.25 -28.62
CA LEU A 68 -3.02 9.12 -29.25
C LEU A 68 -2.00 8.39 -28.36
N ALA A 69 -2.07 8.54 -27.03
CA ALA A 69 -1.29 7.72 -26.11
C ALA A 69 -1.72 6.23 -26.17
N ASP A 70 -3.03 5.96 -26.14
CA ASP A 70 -3.60 4.61 -26.24
C ASP A 70 -3.31 3.91 -27.58
N GLU A 71 -3.13 4.66 -28.67
CA GLU A 71 -2.69 4.13 -29.97
C GLU A 71 -1.19 3.86 -30.03
N VAL A 72 -0.36 4.68 -29.37
CA VAL A 72 1.09 4.48 -29.29
C VAL A 72 1.45 3.30 -28.37
N ASP A 73 0.83 3.20 -27.19
CA ASP A 73 1.10 2.10 -26.25
C ASP A 73 0.61 0.72 -26.77
N LYS A 74 -0.21 0.67 -27.82
CA LYS A 74 -0.56 -0.58 -28.54
C LYS A 74 0.52 -1.12 -29.47
N GLN A 75 1.54 -0.32 -29.81
CA GLN A 75 2.65 -0.73 -30.70
C GLN A 75 4.04 -0.58 -30.06
N ALA A 76 4.13 0.15 -28.94
CA ALA A 76 5.36 0.24 -28.15
C ALA A 76 5.57 -1.02 -27.28
N PRO A 77 6.83 -1.39 -26.96
CA PRO A 77 7.07 -2.25 -25.80
C PRO A 77 6.59 -1.55 -24.53
N LEU A 78 6.04 -2.31 -23.57
CA LEU A 78 5.49 -1.82 -22.29
C LEU A 78 6.39 -0.74 -21.67
N SER A 79 5.97 0.52 -21.81
CA SER A 79 6.77 1.69 -21.43
C SER A 79 6.51 2.12 -19.99
N ARG A 80 5.27 1.89 -19.54
CA ARG A 80 4.69 2.25 -18.24
C ARG A 80 3.74 1.16 -17.77
N LEU A 81 3.59 1.03 -16.47
CA LEU A 81 2.65 0.11 -15.84
C LEU A 81 2.17 0.71 -14.51
N THR A 82 0.86 0.70 -14.26
CA THR A 82 0.29 1.09 -12.96
C THR A 82 -0.37 -0.13 -12.34
N LEU A 83 0.02 -0.48 -11.12
CA LEU A 83 -0.48 -1.64 -10.39
C LEU A 83 -1.05 -1.25 -9.04
N PHE A 84 -2.09 -1.97 -8.62
CA PHE A 84 -2.59 -1.93 -7.26
C PHE A 84 -1.74 -2.84 -6.35
N SER A 85 -1.49 -2.43 -5.12
CA SER A 85 -0.65 -3.14 -4.15
C SER A 85 -1.47 -3.34 -2.86
N PRO A 86 -2.27 -4.42 -2.78
CA PRO A 86 -3.28 -4.59 -1.74
C PRO A 86 -2.68 -4.91 -0.38
N CYS A 87 -3.45 -4.71 0.69
CA CYS A 87 -3.14 -5.17 2.04
C CYS A 87 -3.56 -6.63 2.26
N LYS A 88 -3.14 -7.17 3.41
CA LYS A 88 -3.70 -8.38 3.99
C LYS A 88 -4.26 -8.16 5.39
N VAL A 89 -5.16 -9.05 5.80
CA VAL A 89 -5.53 -9.28 7.19
C VAL A 89 -5.13 -10.69 7.61
N ASN A 90 -4.80 -10.86 8.89
CA ASN A 90 -4.68 -12.18 9.51
C ASN A 90 -6.02 -12.48 10.19
N VAL A 91 -6.86 -13.33 9.60
CA VAL A 91 -8.18 -13.69 10.17
C VAL A 91 -7.99 -14.43 11.50
N PHE A 92 -7.00 -15.32 11.55
CA PHE A 92 -6.35 -15.78 12.78
C PHE A 92 -4.84 -15.79 12.60
N LEU A 93 -4.09 -15.70 13.69
CA LEU A 93 -2.63 -15.85 13.76
C LEU A 93 -2.29 -16.64 15.02
N ARG A 94 -1.90 -17.90 14.84
CA ARG A 94 -1.38 -18.76 15.91
C ARG A 94 0.14 -18.84 15.83
N ILE A 95 0.83 -18.77 16.95
CA ILE A 95 2.24 -19.13 17.06
C ILE A 95 2.33 -20.58 17.54
N THR A 96 3.00 -21.44 16.78
CA THR A 96 3.01 -22.89 17.00
C THR A 96 4.32 -23.39 17.61
N SER A 97 5.44 -22.72 17.34
CA SER A 97 6.78 -23.12 17.82
C SER A 97 7.69 -21.90 17.98
N LYS A 98 8.78 -22.06 18.75
CA LYS A 98 9.95 -21.18 18.68
C LYS A 98 11.08 -21.92 17.98
N ARG A 99 11.70 -21.26 17.00
CA ARG A 99 12.72 -21.81 16.12
C ARG A 99 14.14 -21.58 16.65
N GLU A 100 15.08 -22.41 16.21
CA GLU A 100 16.51 -22.27 16.53
C GLU A 100 17.14 -21.02 15.90
N ASP A 101 16.60 -20.56 14.75
CA ASP A 101 17.04 -19.34 14.06
C ASP A 101 16.57 -18.02 14.72
N GLY A 102 15.91 -18.12 15.88
CA GLY A 102 15.41 -16.96 16.64
C GLY A 102 14.05 -16.43 16.19
N TYR A 103 13.49 -16.94 15.10
CA TYR A 103 12.11 -16.67 14.70
C TYR A 103 11.13 -17.60 15.46
N HIS A 104 9.85 -17.51 15.11
CA HIS A 104 8.80 -18.40 15.57
C HIS A 104 8.15 -19.06 14.35
N ASP A 105 7.68 -20.30 14.51
CA ASP A 105 6.75 -20.88 13.55
C ASP A 105 5.33 -20.39 13.88
N LEU A 106 4.56 -20.08 12.85
CA LEU A 106 3.19 -19.65 12.93
C LEU A 106 2.29 -20.48 12.02
N ALA A 107 0.99 -20.36 12.25
CA ALA A 107 -0.07 -20.86 11.40
C ALA A 107 -1.18 -19.81 11.35
N SER A 108 -1.57 -19.36 10.16
CA SER A 108 -2.44 -18.20 10.00
C SER A 108 -3.22 -18.24 8.70
N LEU A 109 -4.53 -17.98 8.78
CA LEU A 109 -5.31 -17.61 7.59
C LEU A 109 -5.01 -16.15 7.24
N PHE A 110 -4.25 -15.94 6.18
CA PHE A 110 -4.07 -14.63 5.56
C PHE A 110 -5.15 -14.44 4.49
N HIS A 111 -5.71 -13.23 4.40
CA HIS A 111 -6.62 -12.84 3.31
C HIS A 111 -6.25 -11.46 2.75
N VAL A 112 -6.17 -11.33 1.43
CA VAL A 112 -6.00 -10.05 0.72
C VAL A 112 -7.27 -9.23 0.81
N ILE A 113 -7.13 -7.90 0.92
CA ILE A 113 -8.24 -6.96 1.10
C ILE A 113 -8.16 -5.75 0.15
N SER A 114 -9.28 -5.05 -0.02
CA SER A 114 -9.42 -3.92 -0.97
C SER A 114 -8.71 -2.61 -0.60
N LEU A 115 -8.19 -2.45 0.62
CA LEU A 115 -7.28 -1.35 0.94
C LEU A 115 -5.89 -1.66 0.37
N GLY A 116 -5.26 -0.70 -0.31
CA GLY A 116 -3.91 -0.86 -0.85
C GLY A 116 -3.29 0.44 -1.35
N ASP A 117 -2.00 0.35 -1.69
CA ASP A 117 -1.26 1.43 -2.35
C ASP A 117 -1.41 1.32 -3.88
N VAL A 118 -1.04 2.37 -4.61
CA VAL A 118 -0.94 2.33 -6.08
C VAL A 118 0.51 2.61 -6.48
N ILE A 119 1.09 1.75 -7.32
CA ILE A 119 2.49 1.86 -7.73
C ILE A 119 2.57 2.05 -9.24
N LYS A 120 3.16 3.16 -9.66
CA LYS A 120 3.42 3.51 -11.05
C LYS A 120 4.89 3.21 -11.36
N PHE A 121 5.14 2.41 -12.38
CA PHE A 121 6.46 2.03 -12.87
C PHE A 121 6.64 2.52 -14.31
N SER A 122 7.85 2.93 -14.66
CA SER A 122 8.27 3.09 -16.06
C SER A 122 9.72 2.67 -16.22
N LEU A 123 10.10 2.16 -17.40
CA LEU A 123 11.51 1.89 -17.70
C LEU A 123 12.34 3.17 -17.56
N SER A 124 13.47 3.08 -16.84
CA SER A 124 14.42 4.17 -16.66
C SER A 124 15.31 4.29 -17.89
N PRO A 125 15.58 5.50 -18.42
CA PRO A 125 16.64 5.71 -19.40
C PRO A 125 18.05 5.51 -18.83
N SER A 126 18.16 5.34 -17.51
CA SER A 126 19.42 5.08 -16.80
C SER A 126 19.52 3.62 -16.36
N LYS A 127 20.32 2.82 -17.08
CA LYS A 127 20.68 1.42 -16.77
C LYS A 127 21.71 1.32 -15.63
N SER A 128 21.35 1.83 -14.45
CA SER A 128 22.30 1.94 -13.33
C SER A 128 21.68 2.14 -11.95
N ILE A 129 20.47 2.72 -11.85
CA ILE A 129 19.81 2.97 -10.57
C ILE A 129 18.30 3.11 -10.74
N ASP A 130 17.55 2.43 -9.88
CA ASP A 130 16.12 2.63 -9.73
C ASP A 130 15.85 3.96 -8.99
N ARG A 131 14.85 4.73 -9.42
CA ARG A 131 14.44 5.99 -8.75
C ARG A 131 13.06 5.83 -8.15
N LEU A 132 12.98 5.62 -6.84
CA LEU A 132 11.72 5.58 -6.09
C LEU A 132 11.34 6.96 -5.57
N SER A 133 10.05 7.28 -5.65
CA SER A 133 9.40 8.45 -5.06
C SER A 133 8.07 8.04 -4.42
N THR A 134 7.56 8.85 -3.48
CA THR A 134 6.23 8.64 -2.89
C THR A 134 5.62 9.99 -2.45
N ASN A 135 4.31 10.00 -2.24
CA ASN A 135 3.53 11.09 -1.66
C ASN A 135 3.71 11.26 -0.14
N VAL A 136 4.18 10.24 0.58
CA VAL A 136 4.29 10.23 2.06
C VAL A 136 5.73 10.32 2.54
N SER A 137 5.99 11.14 3.56
CA SER A 137 7.33 11.29 4.17
C SER A 137 7.72 10.09 5.05
N GLY A 138 9.01 9.93 5.32
CA GLY A 138 9.52 8.85 6.20
C GLY A 138 9.57 7.45 5.58
N VAL A 139 9.01 7.24 4.38
CA VAL A 139 9.24 6.02 3.59
C VAL A 139 10.67 6.04 3.03
N PRO A 140 11.51 5.01 3.22
CA PRO A 140 12.83 4.93 2.60
C PRO A 140 12.73 4.95 1.08
N LEU A 141 13.57 5.73 0.40
CA LEU A 141 13.60 5.85 -1.08
C LEU A 141 14.78 5.11 -1.73
N THR A 142 15.58 4.42 -0.93
CA THR A 142 16.87 3.83 -1.32
C THR A 142 16.89 2.32 -1.04
N GLY A 143 18.08 1.69 -0.99
CA GLY A 143 18.28 0.25 -0.88
C GLY A 143 17.58 -0.45 0.28
N ASP A 144 17.14 0.27 1.32
CA ASP A 144 16.37 -0.31 2.43
C ASP A 144 14.91 -0.64 2.07
N ASN A 145 14.34 0.04 1.08
CA ASN A 145 12.95 -0.16 0.68
C ASN A 145 12.75 -1.54 0.03
N LEU A 146 11.67 -2.23 0.40
CA LEU A 146 11.37 -3.58 -0.10
C LEU A 146 11.08 -3.61 -1.62
N ILE A 147 10.60 -2.51 -2.21
CA ILE A 147 10.51 -2.32 -3.68
C ILE A 147 11.91 -2.42 -4.30
N ILE A 148 12.88 -1.68 -3.76
CA ILE A 148 14.26 -1.64 -4.29
C ILE A 148 14.95 -3.00 -4.07
N LYS A 149 14.70 -3.67 -2.95
CA LYS A 149 15.18 -5.04 -2.70
C LYS A 149 14.58 -6.05 -3.69
N ALA A 150 13.28 -5.94 -3.99
CA ALA A 150 12.60 -6.75 -5.00
C ALA A 150 13.18 -6.58 -6.41
N LEU A 151 13.34 -5.34 -6.88
CA LEU A 151 13.90 -5.05 -8.20
C LEU A 151 15.36 -5.55 -8.32
N ASN A 152 16.17 -5.38 -7.28
CA ASN A 152 17.52 -5.93 -7.24
C ASN A 152 17.56 -7.47 -7.25
N LEU A 153 16.65 -8.13 -6.51
CA LEU A 153 16.56 -9.59 -6.51
C LEU A 153 16.10 -10.12 -7.88
N TYR A 154 15.11 -9.49 -8.51
CA TYR A 154 14.65 -9.88 -9.84
C TYR A 154 15.79 -9.80 -10.86
N ARG A 155 16.56 -8.70 -10.88
CA ARG A 155 17.76 -8.58 -11.73
C ARG A 155 18.80 -9.66 -11.43
N LYS A 156 19.11 -9.91 -10.15
CA LYS A 156 20.05 -10.97 -9.70
C LYS A 156 19.62 -12.37 -10.16
N LYS A 157 18.32 -12.65 -10.20
CA LYS A 157 17.75 -13.96 -10.58
C LYS A 157 17.65 -14.16 -12.10
N THR A 158 17.34 -13.10 -12.84
CA THR A 158 17.04 -13.18 -14.29
C THR A 158 18.17 -12.70 -15.21
N GLY A 159 19.21 -12.03 -14.67
CA GLY A 159 20.25 -11.40 -15.46
C GLY A 159 19.79 -10.13 -16.21
N THR A 160 18.59 -9.62 -15.90
CA THR A 160 18.06 -8.40 -16.54
C THR A 160 18.77 -7.13 -16.05
N ASP A 161 18.95 -6.18 -16.96
CA ASP A 161 19.51 -4.84 -16.71
C ASP A 161 18.40 -3.76 -16.64
N ASN A 162 17.15 -4.19 -16.46
CA ASN A 162 15.99 -3.31 -16.40
C ASN A 162 15.97 -2.54 -15.07
N HIS A 163 16.08 -1.22 -15.17
CA HIS A 163 15.99 -0.27 -14.07
C HIS A 163 14.75 0.60 -14.27
N PHE A 164 14.18 1.10 -13.17
CA PHE A 164 12.85 1.71 -13.18
C PHE A 164 12.82 3.09 -12.53
N TRP A 165 11.92 3.95 -13.02
CA TRP A 165 11.38 5.03 -12.21
C TRP A 165 10.07 4.54 -11.58
N ILE A 166 9.94 4.72 -10.27
CA ILE A 166 8.83 4.23 -9.47
C ILE A 166 8.20 5.41 -8.70
N HIS A 167 6.88 5.49 -8.73
CA HIS A 167 6.10 6.36 -7.86
C HIS A 167 5.08 5.53 -7.08
N LEU A 168 5.24 5.52 -5.76
CA LEU A 168 4.35 4.88 -4.80
C LEU A 168 3.35 5.92 -4.25
N ASP A 169 2.11 5.87 -4.73
CA ASP A 169 0.96 6.53 -4.08
C ASP A 169 0.56 5.70 -2.86
N LYS A 170 1.13 6.05 -1.70
CA LYS A 170 0.93 5.36 -0.44
C LYS A 170 -0.32 5.85 0.26
N LYS A 171 -1.19 4.91 0.60
CA LYS A 171 -2.44 5.07 1.35
C LYS A 171 -2.44 4.20 2.60
N VAL A 172 -1.75 3.06 2.55
CA VAL A 172 -1.61 2.11 3.65
C VAL A 172 -0.68 2.69 4.71
N PRO A 173 -1.12 2.88 5.97
CA PRO A 173 -0.26 3.41 7.02
C PRO A 173 0.92 2.49 7.32
N THR A 174 2.10 3.08 7.50
CA THR A 174 3.30 2.35 7.96
C THR A 174 3.09 1.81 9.37
N GLY A 175 3.53 0.57 9.64
CA GLY A 175 3.40 -0.06 10.97
C GLY A 175 1.99 -0.51 11.35
N ALA A 176 1.11 -0.72 10.36
CA ALA A 176 -0.29 -1.13 10.55
C ALA A 176 -0.52 -2.65 10.77
N GLY A 177 0.48 -3.51 10.54
CA GLY A 177 0.33 -4.98 10.55
C GLY A 177 -0.27 -5.58 9.26
N LEU A 178 -0.83 -4.72 8.39
CA LEU A 178 -1.53 -5.05 7.15
C LEU A 178 -0.65 -5.53 5.97
N GLY A 179 0.65 -5.76 6.18
CA GLY A 179 1.56 -6.29 5.15
C GLY A 179 1.87 -5.36 3.96
N GLY A 180 1.40 -4.11 3.93
CA GLY A 180 1.49 -3.23 2.75
C GLY A 180 2.90 -3.07 2.15
N GLY A 181 3.95 -2.94 2.96
CA GLY A 181 5.33 -2.88 2.46
C GLY A 181 5.78 -4.18 1.77
N SER A 182 5.31 -5.33 2.25
CA SER A 182 5.54 -6.65 1.64
C SER A 182 4.78 -6.76 0.31
N SER A 183 3.53 -6.29 0.26
CA SER A 183 2.77 -6.18 -0.98
C SER A 183 3.47 -5.30 -2.01
N ASN A 184 4.02 -4.14 -1.59
CA ASN A 184 4.76 -3.24 -2.47
C ASN A 184 5.95 -3.96 -3.14
N ALA A 185 6.60 -4.89 -2.44
CA ALA A 185 7.68 -5.72 -2.96
C ALA A 185 7.20 -6.80 -3.95
N ALA A 186 6.10 -7.50 -3.64
CA ALA A 186 5.50 -8.47 -4.55
C ALA A 186 5.01 -7.81 -5.86
N THR A 187 4.34 -6.65 -5.74
CA THR A 187 3.94 -5.82 -6.88
C THR A 187 5.14 -5.36 -7.73
N ALA A 188 6.30 -5.09 -7.11
CA ALA A 188 7.53 -4.73 -7.82
C ALA A 188 8.18 -5.92 -8.54
N LEU A 189 8.19 -7.12 -7.93
CA LEU A 189 8.60 -8.36 -8.61
C LEU A 189 7.71 -8.66 -9.81
N TRP A 190 6.38 -8.54 -9.64
CA TRP A 190 5.42 -8.70 -10.74
C TRP A 190 5.67 -7.70 -11.86
N ALA A 191 5.79 -6.41 -11.55
CA ALA A 191 6.07 -5.36 -12.53
C ALA A 191 7.35 -5.64 -13.32
N ALA A 192 8.47 -5.93 -12.64
CA ALA A 192 9.74 -6.24 -13.29
C ALA A 192 9.65 -7.44 -14.24
N ASN A 193 8.82 -8.44 -13.89
CA ASN A 193 8.56 -9.58 -14.76
C ASN A 193 7.77 -9.20 -16.01
N GLN A 194 6.71 -8.40 -15.89
CA GLN A 194 5.94 -7.89 -17.02
C GLN A 194 6.81 -7.07 -18.00
N PHE A 195 7.62 -6.14 -17.48
CA PHE A 195 8.56 -5.35 -18.30
C PHE A 195 9.67 -6.16 -18.96
N SER A 196 9.90 -7.40 -18.52
CA SER A 196 10.93 -8.29 -19.06
C SER A 196 10.36 -9.38 -19.98
N GLY A 197 9.05 -9.37 -20.25
CA GLY A 197 8.40 -10.38 -21.09
C GLY A 197 8.09 -11.70 -20.36
N CYS A 198 7.85 -11.64 -19.04
CA CYS A 198 7.50 -12.77 -18.19
C CYS A 198 8.55 -13.90 -18.15
N LEU A 199 9.83 -13.54 -17.97
CA LEU A 199 10.94 -14.49 -17.89
C LEU A 199 10.83 -15.51 -16.74
N ALA A 200 10.16 -15.14 -15.65
CA ALA A 200 9.93 -15.99 -14.48
C ALA A 200 8.46 -16.42 -14.41
N THR A 201 8.20 -17.64 -13.95
CA THR A 201 6.85 -18.06 -13.59
C THR A 201 6.38 -17.39 -12.30
N GLU A 202 5.06 -17.32 -12.09
CA GLU A 202 4.46 -16.81 -10.85
C GLU A 202 4.96 -17.55 -9.60
N LYS A 203 5.19 -18.88 -9.71
CA LYS A 203 5.77 -19.71 -8.65
C LYS A 203 7.21 -19.33 -8.32
N GLU A 204 8.05 -19.05 -9.32
CA GLU A 204 9.42 -18.58 -9.08
C GLU A 204 9.44 -17.19 -8.43
N LEU A 205 8.58 -16.27 -8.84
CA LEU A 205 8.44 -14.97 -8.16
C LEU A 205 8.04 -15.14 -6.69
N GLN A 206 7.08 -16.03 -6.41
CA GLN A 206 6.65 -16.37 -5.05
C GLN A 206 7.81 -16.93 -4.22
N GLU A 207 8.51 -17.94 -4.74
CA GLU A 207 9.66 -18.57 -4.07
C GLU A 207 10.78 -17.56 -3.79
N TRP A 208 11.20 -16.77 -4.78
CA TRP A 208 12.26 -15.77 -4.62
C TRP A 208 11.88 -14.69 -3.61
N SER A 209 10.60 -14.29 -3.56
CA SER A 209 10.14 -13.24 -2.66
C SER A 209 10.34 -13.54 -1.17
N SER A 210 10.42 -14.84 -0.81
CA SER A 210 10.73 -15.29 0.55
C SER A 210 12.13 -14.88 1.04
N GLU A 211 13.08 -14.59 0.13
CA GLU A 211 14.43 -14.08 0.47
C GLU A 211 14.39 -12.65 1.05
N ILE A 212 13.30 -11.90 0.83
CA ILE A 212 13.17 -10.49 1.24
C ILE A 212 12.25 -10.34 2.47
N GLY A 213 11.27 -11.22 2.66
CA GLY A 213 10.40 -11.20 3.84
C GLY A 213 9.22 -12.18 3.77
N SER A 214 8.86 -12.75 4.93
CA SER A 214 7.90 -13.87 5.03
C SER A 214 6.47 -13.53 4.59
N ASP A 215 6.03 -12.28 4.72
CA ASP A 215 4.71 -11.82 4.27
C ASP A 215 4.63 -11.64 2.73
N ILE A 216 5.75 -11.65 1.99
CA ILE A 216 5.77 -11.32 0.55
C ILE A 216 5.21 -12.46 -0.34
N PRO A 217 5.57 -13.74 -0.15
CA PRO A 217 5.00 -14.87 -0.90
C PRO A 217 3.47 -14.93 -0.88
N PHE A 218 2.83 -14.44 0.20
CA PHE A 218 1.37 -14.44 0.31
C PHE A 218 0.69 -13.61 -0.79
N PHE A 219 1.31 -12.52 -1.25
CA PHE A 219 0.73 -11.68 -2.30
C PHE A 219 0.80 -12.33 -3.70
N PHE A 220 1.35 -13.53 -3.82
CA PHE A 220 1.23 -14.40 -4.99
C PHE A 220 0.16 -15.50 -4.83
N SER A 221 -0.63 -15.51 -3.75
CA SER A 221 -1.88 -16.30 -3.64
C SER A 221 -2.98 -15.77 -4.58
N HIS A 222 -4.12 -16.46 -4.66
CA HIS A 222 -5.33 -16.00 -5.36
C HIS A 222 -6.27 -15.16 -4.49
N GLY A 223 -6.01 -15.04 -3.18
CA GLY A 223 -6.74 -14.12 -2.29
C GLY A 223 -6.77 -14.57 -0.84
N ALA A 224 -6.95 -15.87 -0.60
CA ALA A 224 -6.95 -16.49 0.71
C ALA A 224 -5.90 -17.62 0.77
N ALA A 225 -5.12 -17.68 1.84
CA ALA A 225 -4.15 -18.76 2.03
C ALA A 225 -3.93 -19.10 3.49
N TYR A 226 -3.73 -20.39 3.75
CA TYR A 226 -3.20 -20.89 5.00
C TYR A 226 -1.67 -20.79 4.96
N CYS A 227 -1.10 -19.87 5.73
CA CYS A 227 0.32 -19.56 5.75
C CYS A 227 0.99 -20.18 6.98
N THR A 228 2.13 -20.84 6.77
CA THR A 228 2.90 -21.54 7.80
C THR A 228 4.41 -21.24 7.72
N GLY A 229 5.22 -21.87 8.57
CA GLY A 229 6.62 -21.48 8.78
C GLY A 229 6.67 -20.14 9.49
N ARG A 230 7.45 -19.19 9.00
CA ARG A 230 7.42 -17.77 9.42
C ARG A 230 6.33 -16.98 8.69
N GLY A 231 5.50 -17.63 7.87
CA GLY A 231 4.49 -17.06 6.98
C GLY A 231 4.81 -17.24 5.48
N GLU A 232 6.01 -17.68 5.12
CA GLU A 232 6.46 -17.84 3.73
C GLU A 232 5.95 -19.12 3.06
N ILE A 233 5.52 -20.13 3.84
CA ILE A 233 4.97 -21.38 3.32
C ILE A 233 3.48 -21.17 3.08
N VAL A 234 3.14 -20.73 1.87
CA VAL A 234 1.78 -20.33 1.46
C VAL A 234 1.04 -21.50 0.84
N GLN A 235 0.01 -22.02 1.52
CA GLN A 235 -0.97 -22.92 0.92
C GLN A 235 -2.20 -22.09 0.50
N ASP A 236 -2.32 -21.84 -0.79
CA ASP A 236 -3.49 -21.19 -1.40
C ASP A 236 -4.76 -22.04 -1.17
N ILE A 237 -5.88 -21.39 -0.85
CA ILE A 237 -7.16 -22.07 -0.58
C ILE A 237 -8.33 -21.36 -1.30
N PRO A 238 -9.43 -22.07 -1.59
CA PRO A 238 -10.69 -21.42 -1.93
C PRO A 238 -11.08 -20.42 -0.84
N SER A 239 -11.57 -19.24 -1.22
CA SER A 239 -12.00 -18.20 -0.27
C SER A 239 -13.01 -18.78 0.73
N PRO A 240 -12.67 -18.90 2.03
CA PRO A 240 -13.55 -19.53 3.02
C PRO A 240 -14.67 -18.59 3.47
N VAL A 241 -14.71 -17.37 2.90
CA VAL A 241 -15.74 -16.34 3.13
C VAL A 241 -16.19 -15.72 1.80
N PRO A 242 -17.45 -15.25 1.70
CA PRO A 242 -17.88 -14.41 0.59
C PRO A 242 -17.08 -13.11 0.51
N SER A 243 -16.73 -12.68 -0.72
CA SER A 243 -15.99 -11.44 -0.96
C SER A 243 -16.75 -10.17 -0.56
N GLY A 244 -18.07 -10.24 -0.51
CA GLY A 244 -18.96 -9.13 -0.14
C GLY A 244 -19.22 -8.97 1.37
N ILE A 245 -18.46 -9.63 2.25
CA ILE A 245 -18.50 -9.29 3.69
C ILE A 245 -17.70 -7.98 3.89
N PRO A 246 -18.34 -6.89 4.35
CA PRO A 246 -17.67 -5.63 4.58
C PRO A 246 -16.85 -5.67 5.87
N MET A 247 -15.82 -4.84 5.94
CA MET A 247 -15.04 -4.63 7.15
C MET A 247 -14.57 -3.19 7.28
N VAL A 248 -14.26 -2.80 8.50
CA VAL A 248 -13.67 -1.50 8.84
C VAL A 248 -12.33 -1.68 9.54
N LEU A 249 -11.33 -0.93 9.04
CA LEU A 249 -9.96 -0.93 9.52
C LEU A 249 -9.71 0.34 10.32
N MET A 250 -9.44 0.21 11.62
CA MET A 250 -9.17 1.32 12.53
C MET A 250 -7.72 1.21 13.04
N LYS A 251 -6.86 2.14 12.62
CA LYS A 251 -5.43 2.16 12.94
C LYS A 251 -5.09 3.46 13.69
N PRO A 252 -4.74 3.42 14.99
CA PRO A 252 -4.35 4.60 15.73
C PRO A 252 -2.98 5.13 15.24
N PRO A 253 -2.62 6.41 15.47
CA PRO A 253 -1.40 7.00 14.89
C PRO A 253 -0.12 6.25 15.31
N GLN A 254 -0.07 5.72 16.54
CA GLN A 254 1.04 4.91 17.04
C GLN A 254 1.15 3.57 16.29
N ALA A 255 2.39 3.11 16.06
CA ALA A 255 2.69 1.81 15.46
C ALA A 255 3.24 0.84 16.51
N CYS A 256 2.88 -0.44 16.41
CA CYS A 256 3.49 -1.49 17.22
C CYS A 256 4.76 -2.00 16.52
N SER A 257 5.93 -1.89 17.17
CA SER A 257 7.16 -2.48 16.66
C SER A 257 7.07 -4.00 16.75
N THR A 258 7.02 -4.68 15.60
CA THR A 258 6.92 -6.15 15.50
C THR A 258 7.98 -6.86 16.34
N ALA A 259 9.21 -6.34 16.37
CA ALA A 259 10.29 -6.89 17.19
C ALA A 259 10.02 -6.77 18.70
N GLU A 260 9.49 -5.64 19.19
CA GLU A 260 9.15 -5.46 20.61
C GLU A 260 7.91 -6.26 21.03
N VAL A 261 7.00 -6.56 20.10
CA VAL A 261 5.88 -7.49 20.32
C VAL A 261 6.39 -8.93 20.46
N TYR A 262 7.18 -9.44 19.50
CA TYR A 262 7.78 -10.78 19.58
C TYR A 262 8.76 -10.95 20.76
N LYS A 263 9.33 -9.87 21.30
CA LYS A 263 10.19 -9.87 22.49
C LYS A 263 9.43 -10.03 23.81
N ARG A 264 8.14 -9.66 23.86
CA ARG A 264 7.24 -9.88 25.01
C ARG A 264 6.39 -11.14 24.88
N PHE A 265 6.27 -11.67 23.67
CA PHE A 265 5.57 -12.91 23.38
C PHE A 265 6.06 -14.08 24.25
N GLN A 266 5.11 -14.87 24.76
CA GLN A 266 5.31 -15.97 25.70
C GLN A 266 4.43 -17.15 25.24
N LEU A 267 5.08 -18.22 24.75
CA LEU A 267 4.42 -19.33 24.06
C LEU A 267 3.46 -20.10 25.00
N ASP A 268 3.81 -20.19 26.28
CA ASP A 268 3.02 -20.77 27.37
C ASP A 268 1.69 -20.05 27.66
N LYS A 269 1.53 -18.81 27.16
CA LYS A 269 0.34 -17.96 27.34
C LYS A 269 -0.55 -17.86 26.09
N THR A 270 -0.25 -18.64 25.07
CA THR A 270 -1.03 -18.67 23.81
C THR A 270 -2.32 -19.48 23.94
N SER A 271 -3.23 -19.26 23.00
CA SER A 271 -4.44 -20.08 22.89
C SER A 271 -4.09 -21.56 22.66
N GLN A 272 -4.98 -22.48 23.05
CA GLN A 272 -4.82 -23.92 22.79
C GLN A 272 -5.68 -24.41 21.60
N ALA A 273 -6.27 -23.48 20.82
CA ALA A 273 -7.06 -23.81 19.64
C ALA A 273 -6.18 -24.23 18.44
N ASP A 274 -6.40 -25.44 17.91
CA ASP A 274 -5.71 -25.94 16.72
C ASP A 274 -5.99 -25.04 15.48
N PRO A 275 -4.94 -24.58 14.76
CA PRO A 275 -5.09 -23.80 13.53
C PRO A 275 -5.96 -24.43 12.43
N LEU A 276 -5.95 -25.76 12.29
CA LEU A 276 -6.74 -26.45 11.26
C LEU A 276 -8.23 -26.46 11.63
N THR A 277 -8.55 -26.72 12.91
CA THR A 277 -9.90 -26.59 13.49
C THR A 277 -10.44 -25.15 13.37
N LEU A 278 -9.59 -24.12 13.50
CA LEU A 278 -9.98 -22.73 13.24
C LEU A 278 -10.36 -22.52 11.75
N LEU A 279 -9.56 -23.06 10.83
CA LEU A 279 -9.81 -22.95 9.39
C LEU A 279 -11.06 -23.71 8.94
N GLU A 280 -11.30 -24.90 9.48
CA GLU A 280 -12.53 -25.68 9.27
C GLU A 280 -13.77 -24.92 9.76
N LYS A 281 -13.73 -24.40 11.00
CA LYS A 281 -14.82 -23.56 11.56
C LYS A 281 -15.16 -22.37 10.67
N ILE A 282 -14.15 -21.64 10.16
CA ILE A 282 -14.35 -20.48 9.28
C ILE A 282 -15.01 -20.93 7.97
N SER A 283 -14.53 -22.03 7.39
CA SER A 283 -15.05 -22.58 6.14
C SER A 283 -16.48 -23.11 6.24
N MET A 284 -16.91 -23.55 7.43
CA MET A 284 -18.27 -24.04 7.68
C MET A 284 -19.26 -22.97 8.13
N ASN A 285 -18.82 -22.00 8.95
CA ASN A 285 -19.72 -21.08 9.68
C ASN A 285 -19.48 -19.59 9.37
N GLY A 286 -18.46 -19.26 8.55
CA GLY A 286 -18.01 -17.89 8.34
C GLY A 286 -17.09 -17.38 9.46
N ILE A 287 -16.79 -16.08 9.43
CA ILE A 287 -15.95 -15.44 10.45
C ILE A 287 -16.79 -15.07 11.69
N SER A 288 -16.29 -15.45 12.86
CA SER A 288 -16.88 -15.16 14.16
C SER A 288 -15.80 -14.79 15.19
N GLN A 289 -16.20 -14.16 16.29
CA GLN A 289 -15.26 -13.72 17.32
C GLN A 289 -14.43 -14.85 17.97
N ASP A 290 -14.91 -16.10 17.98
CA ASP A 290 -14.18 -17.25 18.56
C ASP A 290 -13.13 -17.85 17.63
N VAL A 291 -13.21 -17.63 16.32
CA VAL A 291 -12.19 -18.05 15.35
C VAL A 291 -11.12 -16.98 15.13
N CYS A 292 -11.44 -15.69 15.35
CA CYS A 292 -10.52 -14.57 15.20
C CYS A 292 -9.52 -14.43 16.36
N ILE A 293 -8.63 -15.42 16.48
CA ILE A 293 -7.57 -15.51 17.50
C ILE A 293 -6.25 -14.97 16.92
N ASN A 294 -5.62 -14.02 17.60
CA ASN A 294 -4.25 -13.56 17.28
C ASN A 294 -3.37 -13.61 18.53
N ASP A 295 -2.42 -14.53 18.58
CA ASP A 295 -1.50 -14.71 19.73
C ASP A 295 -0.56 -13.51 19.97
N LEU A 296 -0.43 -12.60 19.00
CA LEU A 296 0.33 -11.35 19.15
C LEU A 296 -0.49 -10.22 19.80
N GLU A 297 -1.80 -10.38 20.01
CA GLU A 297 -2.62 -9.37 20.71
C GLU A 297 -2.15 -9.12 22.15
N PRO A 298 -2.01 -10.12 23.04
CA PRO A 298 -1.55 -9.89 24.41
C PRO A 298 -0.23 -9.11 24.51
N PRO A 299 0.88 -9.49 23.83
CA PRO A 299 2.12 -8.71 23.88
C PRO A 299 2.00 -7.36 23.15
N ALA A 300 1.18 -7.21 22.11
CA ALA A 300 0.94 -5.90 21.50
C ALA A 300 0.18 -4.95 22.45
N PHE A 301 -0.72 -5.47 23.28
CA PHE A 301 -1.40 -4.71 24.33
C PHE A 301 -0.50 -4.37 25.53
N GLU A 302 0.57 -5.14 25.77
CA GLU A 302 1.64 -4.77 26.70
C GLU A 302 2.56 -3.67 26.13
N VAL A 303 2.86 -3.69 24.82
CA VAL A 303 3.61 -2.63 24.13
C VAL A 303 2.81 -1.34 24.05
N LEU A 304 1.51 -1.42 23.74
CA LEU A 304 0.64 -0.27 23.47
C LEU A 304 -0.72 -0.42 24.20
N PRO A 305 -0.79 -0.11 25.52
CA PRO A 305 -2.02 -0.27 26.30
C PRO A 305 -3.24 0.53 25.81
N SER A 306 -3.03 1.61 25.05
CA SER A 306 -4.12 2.35 24.38
C SER A 306 -4.80 1.53 23.28
N LEU A 307 -4.05 0.67 22.56
CA LEU A 307 -4.62 -0.23 21.54
C LEU A 307 -5.60 -1.25 22.15
N LYS A 308 -5.32 -1.70 23.38
CA LYS A 308 -6.26 -2.54 24.15
C LYS A 308 -7.56 -1.80 24.45
N ARG A 309 -7.47 -0.55 24.94
CA ARG A 309 -8.64 0.30 25.21
C ARG A 309 -9.45 0.53 23.93
N LEU A 310 -8.78 0.86 22.82
CA LEU A 310 -9.39 1.04 21.51
C LEU A 310 -10.15 -0.22 21.07
N LYS A 311 -9.51 -1.41 21.06
CA LYS A 311 -10.19 -2.67 20.73
C LYS A 311 -11.41 -2.91 21.62
N GLN A 312 -11.27 -2.72 22.93
CA GLN A 312 -12.36 -2.93 23.89
C GLN A 312 -13.53 -1.94 23.68
N ARG A 313 -13.25 -0.68 23.33
CA ARG A 313 -14.25 0.35 23.05
C ARG A 313 -14.96 0.10 21.71
N ILE A 314 -14.22 -0.31 20.67
CA ILE A 314 -14.80 -0.77 19.38
C ILE A 314 -15.75 -1.95 19.61
N ALA A 315 -15.29 -3.00 20.29
CA ALA A 315 -16.09 -4.21 20.56
C ALA A 315 -17.25 -4.00 21.54
N ALA A 316 -17.26 -2.89 22.30
CA ALA A 316 -18.39 -2.50 23.14
C ALA A 316 -19.42 -1.68 22.37
N ALA A 317 -18.99 -0.78 21.47
CA ALA A 317 -19.86 0.09 20.69
C ALA A 317 -20.49 -0.62 19.48
N GLY A 318 -19.72 -1.42 18.74
CA GLY A 318 -20.18 -2.17 17.56
C GLY A 318 -20.91 -3.49 17.86
N ARG A 319 -21.52 -3.63 19.05
CA ARG A 319 -22.23 -4.85 19.44
C ARG A 319 -23.47 -5.08 18.57
N GLY A 320 -23.49 -6.19 17.84
CA GLY A 320 -24.54 -6.48 16.85
C GLY A 320 -24.34 -5.79 15.49
N GLN A 321 -23.20 -5.11 15.30
CA GLN A 321 -22.75 -4.59 14.00
C GLN A 321 -21.54 -5.35 13.45
N TYR A 322 -20.70 -5.92 14.34
CA TYR A 322 -19.57 -6.75 13.95
C TYR A 322 -19.71 -8.21 14.40
N ASP A 323 -19.38 -9.14 13.52
CA ASP A 323 -19.27 -10.58 13.79
C ASP A 323 -17.98 -10.92 14.57
N ALA A 324 -16.92 -10.13 14.34
CA ALA A 324 -15.63 -10.24 15.00
C ALA A 324 -14.89 -8.89 15.05
N VAL A 325 -14.18 -8.65 16.16
CA VAL A 325 -13.23 -7.55 16.31
C VAL A 325 -11.85 -8.11 16.72
N PHE A 326 -10.82 -7.83 15.93
CA PHE A 326 -9.46 -8.37 16.15
C PHE A 326 -8.35 -7.50 15.58
N MET A 327 -7.12 -7.69 16.05
CA MET A 327 -5.92 -7.01 15.55
C MET A 327 -5.30 -7.77 14.38
N SER A 328 -4.87 -7.07 13.33
CA SER A 328 -4.15 -7.66 12.20
C SER A 328 -2.62 -7.68 12.43
N GLY A 329 -1.95 -8.77 12.04
CA GLY A 329 -0.50 -8.93 12.19
C GLY A 329 -0.01 -8.73 13.63
N SER A 330 1.08 -7.97 13.80
CA SER A 330 1.55 -7.50 15.12
C SER A 330 0.94 -6.15 15.54
N GLY A 331 -0.19 -5.75 14.96
CA GLY A 331 -0.77 -4.42 15.10
C GLY A 331 -0.08 -3.34 14.26
N SER A 332 -0.53 -2.08 14.31
CA SER A 332 -1.56 -1.54 15.23
C SER A 332 -3.00 -1.49 14.70
N THR A 333 -3.33 -1.99 13.50
CA THR A 333 -4.72 -1.97 13.01
C THR A 333 -5.62 -2.95 13.77
N ILE A 334 -6.76 -2.45 14.26
CA ILE A 334 -7.94 -3.24 14.63
C ILE A 334 -8.88 -3.34 13.42
N VAL A 335 -9.45 -4.52 13.21
CA VAL A 335 -10.43 -4.86 12.17
C VAL A 335 -11.76 -5.14 12.85
N GLY A 336 -12.86 -4.56 12.35
CA GLY A 336 -14.23 -5.03 12.59
C GLY A 336 -14.77 -5.67 11.32
N ILE A 337 -15.21 -6.93 11.39
CA ILE A 337 -15.86 -7.67 10.29
C ILE A 337 -17.38 -7.60 10.46
N GLY A 338 -18.14 -7.42 9.38
CA GLY A 338 -19.61 -7.49 9.37
C GLY A 338 -20.30 -6.16 9.03
N SER A 339 -19.61 -5.03 9.27
CA SER A 339 -20.05 -3.69 8.89
C SER A 339 -18.87 -2.84 8.40
N PRO A 340 -19.07 -1.95 7.41
CA PRO A 340 -18.08 -0.97 6.97
C PRO A 340 -18.02 0.27 7.88
N ASP A 341 -19.03 0.48 8.74
CA ASP A 341 -19.14 1.66 9.57
C ASP A 341 -18.22 1.56 10.81
N PRO A 342 -17.36 2.56 11.09
CA PRO A 342 -16.70 2.66 12.39
C PRO A 342 -17.70 3.13 13.46
N PRO A 343 -17.47 2.83 14.76
CA PRO A 343 -18.33 3.31 15.82
C PRO A 343 -18.16 4.82 16.00
N GLN A 344 -19.27 5.56 16.18
CA GLN A 344 -19.31 7.03 16.13
C GLN A 344 -18.26 7.74 17.03
N PHE A 345 -17.92 7.15 18.17
CA PHE A 345 -16.90 7.71 19.08
C PHE A 345 -15.51 7.90 18.45
N ILE A 346 -15.19 7.23 17.34
CA ILE A 346 -13.95 7.44 16.59
C ILE A 346 -13.90 8.86 16.00
N TYR A 347 -15.05 9.48 15.74
CA TYR A 347 -15.20 10.85 15.28
C TYR A 347 -15.54 11.84 16.41
N ASP A 348 -16.33 11.42 17.41
CA ASP A 348 -16.86 12.31 18.46
C ASP A 348 -15.85 12.63 19.59
N ASP A 349 -14.76 11.87 19.73
CA ASP A 349 -13.86 11.92 20.89
C ASP A 349 -12.42 12.26 20.47
N ASP A 350 -11.88 13.36 21.02
CA ASP A 350 -10.56 13.89 20.72
C ASP A 350 -9.40 12.90 20.90
N GLU A 351 -9.53 11.85 21.74
CA GLU A 351 -8.51 10.78 21.87
C GLU A 351 -8.33 9.98 20.56
N TYR A 352 -9.29 10.03 19.63
CA TYR A 352 -9.37 9.17 18.44
C TYR A 352 -9.34 9.90 17.09
N GLN A 353 -9.27 11.24 17.07
CA GLN A 353 -9.30 12.06 15.83
C GLN A 353 -8.21 11.70 14.80
N ASP A 354 -7.05 11.21 15.26
CA ASP A 354 -5.92 10.76 14.41
C ASP A 354 -5.99 9.27 14.02
N VAL A 355 -7.09 8.56 14.34
CA VAL A 355 -7.27 7.16 13.90
C VAL A 355 -7.53 7.14 12.40
N PHE A 356 -6.62 6.51 11.66
CA PHE A 356 -6.86 6.17 10.27
C PHE A 356 -8.01 5.15 10.21
N VAL A 357 -9.07 5.52 9.50
CA VAL A 357 -10.20 4.63 9.16
C VAL A 357 -10.17 4.32 7.67
N SER A 358 -10.40 3.06 7.31
CA SER A 358 -10.71 2.66 5.95
C SER A 358 -11.72 1.52 5.96
N GLU A 359 -12.77 1.65 5.16
CA GLU A 359 -13.55 0.50 4.71
C GLU A 359 -12.65 -0.46 3.92
N ALA A 360 -12.98 -1.75 3.97
CA ALA A 360 -12.43 -2.75 3.07
C ALA A 360 -13.41 -3.91 2.83
N ASN A 361 -13.09 -4.73 1.82
CA ASN A 361 -13.75 -6.00 1.51
C ASN A 361 -12.67 -7.05 1.23
N PHE A 362 -13.03 -8.33 1.31
CA PHE A 362 -12.14 -9.43 0.95
C PHE A 362 -11.91 -9.46 -0.57
N LEU A 363 -10.65 -9.54 -0.99
CA LEU A 363 -10.23 -9.45 -2.39
C LEU A 363 -9.58 -10.75 -2.86
N ALA A 364 -9.89 -11.13 -4.10
CA ALA A 364 -9.32 -12.27 -4.81
C ALA A 364 -8.85 -11.85 -6.22
N ARG A 365 -8.11 -12.72 -6.91
CA ARG A 365 -7.68 -12.56 -8.30
C ARG A 365 -7.64 -13.89 -9.04
N GLU A 366 -7.72 -13.82 -10.37
CA GLU A 366 -7.48 -14.98 -11.23
C GLU A 366 -5.96 -15.25 -11.38
N ALA A 367 -5.61 -16.52 -11.62
CA ALA A 367 -4.23 -16.93 -11.93
C ALA A 367 -3.65 -16.14 -13.12
N ASN A 368 -2.36 -15.78 -13.07
CA ASN A 368 -1.67 -14.97 -14.08
C ASN A 368 -2.21 -13.52 -14.27
N LYS A 369 -3.17 -13.06 -13.48
CA LYS A 369 -3.54 -11.63 -13.37
C LYS A 369 -3.02 -11.07 -12.05
N TRP A 370 -2.66 -9.78 -12.00
CA TRP A 370 -2.40 -9.12 -10.72
C TRP A 370 -3.69 -8.64 -10.06
N TYR A 371 -3.66 -8.36 -8.75
CA TYR A 371 -4.77 -7.74 -8.04
C TYR A 371 -5.14 -6.39 -8.67
N GLN A 372 -6.44 -6.16 -8.87
CA GLN A 372 -6.98 -4.91 -9.35
C GLN A 372 -7.52 -4.09 -8.17
N GLN A 373 -7.38 -2.76 -8.24
CA GLN A 373 -8.06 -1.88 -7.28
C GLN A 373 -9.57 -1.97 -7.56
N PRO A 374 -10.43 -2.28 -6.57
CA PRO A 374 -11.86 -2.28 -6.79
C PRO A 374 -12.34 -0.89 -7.25
N ALA A 375 -13.36 -0.88 -8.11
CA ALA A 375 -14.01 0.35 -8.52
C ALA A 375 -14.54 1.06 -7.28
N SER A 376 -14.22 2.35 -7.12
CA SER A 376 -14.75 3.16 -6.04
C SER A 376 -16.26 3.25 -6.16
N THR A 377 -17.00 2.77 -5.15
CA THR A 377 -18.45 2.89 -5.05
C THR A 377 -18.83 4.35 -4.81
N THR A 378 -18.76 5.17 -5.87
CA THR A 378 -19.27 6.55 -5.85
C THR A 378 -20.74 6.50 -5.49
N CYS A 379 -21.11 7.11 -4.36
CA CYS A 379 -22.49 7.15 -3.89
C CYS A 379 -23.39 7.63 -5.03
N SER A 380 -24.36 6.81 -5.43
CA SER A 380 -25.45 7.24 -6.29
C SER A 380 -26.16 8.39 -5.61
N SER A 381 -26.17 9.56 -6.25
CA SER A 381 -26.93 10.73 -5.79
C SER A 381 -28.38 10.32 -5.49
N PRO A 382 -28.99 10.82 -4.39
CA PRO A 382 -30.37 10.47 -4.06
C PRO A 382 -31.30 10.82 -5.24
N PRO A 383 -32.32 10.00 -5.52
CA PRO A 383 -33.22 10.24 -6.65
C PRO A 383 -33.92 11.58 -6.46
N GLU A 384 -33.92 12.41 -7.51
CA GLU A 384 -34.65 13.67 -7.51
C GLU A 384 -36.15 13.38 -7.35
N PHE A 385 -36.72 13.82 -6.22
CA PHE A 385 -38.17 13.79 -6.01
C PHE A 385 -38.83 14.78 -6.96
N SER A 386 -39.26 14.29 -8.12
CA SER A 386 -40.08 15.03 -9.07
C SER A 386 -41.39 15.42 -8.40
N ARG A 387 -41.49 16.67 -7.93
CA ARG A 387 -42.75 17.24 -7.45
C ARG A 387 -43.70 17.42 -8.63
N SER A 388 -44.64 16.50 -8.78
CA SER A 388 -45.87 16.76 -9.53
C SER A 388 -46.53 18.03 -8.99
N ALA A 389 -46.97 18.91 -9.89
CA ALA A 389 -47.80 20.04 -9.54
C ALA A 389 -49.26 19.70 -9.83
N GLU A 390 -50.12 20.00 -8.87
CA GLU A 390 -51.57 20.21 -9.01
C GLU A 390 -51.90 21.62 -8.50
#